data_AF-A0A962MGQ8-F1
#
_entry.id   AF-A0A962MGQ8-F1
#
_cell.length_a   1.000
_cell.length_b   1.000
_cell.length_c   1.000
_cell.angle_alpha   90.00
_cell.angle_beta   90.00
_cell.angle_gamma   90.00
#
_symmetry.space_group_name_H-M   'P 1'
#
loop_
_entity.id
_entity.type
_entity.pdbx_description
1 polymer ?
#
loop_
_entity_poly.entity_id
_entity_poly.type
_entity_poly.pdbx_seq_one_letter_code
_entity_poly.pdbx_strand_id
1 'polypeptide(L)'
;DAPAKAAGPTPDSALLRFFDAFLQERNIKWLLAIGSLILLSSSVMLVGSHWNDYAPVWQFMIMLGYCGLLYQAGLWSYYRLALRRTGTGLMALTLLLLPALFFALAWSQADNQLLTLALLALTSAFTLLASRRILLHFLHAPQPTFLSAYLSLSAAYAVLPWLSAPVQTLALLGLWLLVCAGTLKVSRHVFWLAEEQRAPRIFGFFPVALLGGLFVGLSALYAVDHIALEWLGLGCTLAAVPILLSADALHKVFVQRSGGLLNERPVAIMLPVFLGLIVALSGVVLTGAGFMPGHSLLAVSPTALLAAGLTFIVACRSCLAALIWFGLVLFTVGYNFAPAYFASAAMHWADAGASLLAESRLPYGFYGLSYLPLLLATSLGAVWAARRDLPLFSKPLQGFSALLSVLLLGLAYTHSKALLPVAALLTLVLVWQTWLFRSRWLGSMAIFALLSAALGFSALNQLNGWVGWIDSSTVLLLAAALLLLIAVPVDRYLAALPPPGGNRLVVMLASYLPDCARTSVALSVYLIGPMLLAGSGQITLAGWGLAGLLVLQAARLADWRLGAITLLYLHALLWLSLGLAMPTSLFNLLTPTVLILNAVLLAQWALGYVWRRYP
;
A
#
# COMPACT_ATOMS: atom_id res chain seq x y z
N ASP A 1 -62.74 1.00 10.08
CA ASP A 1 -62.05 -0.06 9.33
C ASP A 1 -60.59 0.26 9.13
N ALA A 2 -59.73 -0.32 9.98
CA ALA A 2 -58.28 -0.21 9.86
C ALA A 2 -57.78 -1.36 8.95
N PRO A 3 -56.92 -1.09 7.95
CA PRO A 3 -56.44 -2.12 7.05
C PRO A 3 -55.60 -3.16 7.80
N ALA A 4 -55.97 -4.43 7.63
CA ALA A 4 -55.27 -5.57 8.21
C ALA A 4 -53.79 -5.54 7.76
N LYS A 5 -52.91 -5.42 8.75
CA LYS A 5 -51.45 -5.43 8.58
C LYS A 5 -51.06 -6.82 8.06
N ALA A 6 -50.84 -6.94 6.75
CA ALA A 6 -50.43 -8.17 6.11
C ALA A 6 -49.20 -8.74 6.84
N ALA A 7 -49.32 -9.97 7.32
CA ALA A 7 -48.23 -10.69 7.97
C ALA A 7 -47.06 -10.77 6.99
N GLY A 8 -45.96 -10.09 7.31
CA GLY A 8 -44.75 -10.13 6.49
C GLY A 8 -44.23 -11.57 6.38
N PRO A 9 -43.65 -11.96 5.24
CA PRO A 9 -43.12 -13.31 5.04
C PRO A 9 -42.14 -13.64 6.17
N THR A 10 -42.36 -14.77 6.83
CA THR A 10 -41.46 -15.28 7.86
C THR A 10 -40.06 -15.44 7.25
N PRO A 11 -38.99 -14.95 7.90
CA PRO A 11 -37.65 -15.07 7.36
C PRO A 11 -37.27 -16.55 7.26
N ASP A 12 -37.22 -17.08 6.04
CA ASP A 12 -36.73 -18.44 5.79
C ASP A 12 -35.35 -18.61 6.44
N SER A 13 -35.18 -19.73 7.15
CA SER A 13 -33.92 -20.01 7.84
C SER A 13 -32.75 -19.93 6.85
N ALA A 14 -31.63 -19.35 7.29
CA ALA A 14 -30.44 -19.20 6.45
C ALA A 14 -29.95 -20.55 5.88
N LEU A 15 -30.23 -21.66 6.59
CA LEU A 15 -29.98 -23.01 6.12
C LEU A 15 -30.89 -23.41 4.95
N LEU A 16 -32.18 -23.11 4.99
CA LEU A 16 -33.08 -23.35 3.86
C LEU A 16 -32.68 -22.53 2.64
N ARG A 17 -32.30 -21.26 2.82
CA ARG A 17 -31.76 -20.44 1.71
C ARG A 17 -30.44 -20.99 1.18
N PHE A 18 -29.58 -21.54 2.05
CA PHE A 18 -28.35 -22.19 1.64
C PHE A 18 -28.64 -23.48 0.86
N PHE A 19 -29.55 -24.35 1.32
CA PHE A 19 -29.91 -25.59 0.64
C PHE A 19 -30.67 -25.36 -0.66
N ASP A 20 -31.58 -24.39 -0.72
CA ASP A 20 -32.22 -23.99 -1.99
C ASP A 20 -31.21 -23.39 -2.95
N ALA A 21 -30.29 -22.54 -2.47
CA ALA A 21 -29.18 -22.07 -3.30
C ALA A 21 -28.28 -23.24 -3.72
N PHE A 22 -28.04 -24.23 -2.85
CA PHE A 22 -27.21 -25.43 -3.07
C PHE A 22 -27.84 -26.43 -4.04
N LEU A 23 -29.16 -26.58 -4.02
CA LEU A 23 -29.93 -27.51 -4.86
C LEU A 23 -30.43 -26.86 -6.16
N GLN A 24 -30.32 -25.54 -6.30
CA GLN A 24 -30.56 -24.88 -7.57
C GLN A 24 -29.78 -25.57 -8.69
N GLU A 25 -30.41 -25.67 -9.86
CA GLU A 25 -29.88 -26.33 -11.06
C GLU A 25 -28.46 -25.87 -11.46
N ARG A 26 -28.05 -24.70 -10.95
CA ARG A 26 -26.73 -24.09 -11.12
C ARG A 26 -25.62 -24.79 -10.31
N ASN A 27 -25.94 -25.40 -9.17
CA ASN A 27 -24.99 -26.12 -8.32
C ASN A 27 -24.88 -27.60 -8.68
N ILE A 28 -25.91 -28.20 -9.29
CA ILE A 28 -25.79 -29.52 -9.95
C ILE A 28 -24.67 -29.50 -11.01
N LYS A 29 -24.49 -28.38 -11.72
CA LYS A 29 -23.40 -28.21 -12.70
C LYS A 29 -22.02 -28.19 -12.05
N TRP A 30 -21.90 -27.60 -10.85
CA TRP A 30 -20.65 -27.63 -10.07
C TRP A 30 -20.35 -29.02 -9.55
N LEU A 31 -21.36 -29.74 -9.03
CA LEU A 31 -21.19 -31.11 -8.57
C LEU A 31 -20.74 -32.03 -9.71
N LEU A 32 -21.29 -31.86 -10.92
CA LEU A 32 -20.87 -32.60 -12.11
C LEU A 32 -19.41 -32.29 -12.50
N ALA A 33 -19.01 -31.01 -12.49
CA ALA A 33 -17.64 -30.61 -12.81
C ALA A 33 -16.64 -31.16 -11.77
N ILE A 34 -16.97 -31.07 -10.48
CA ILE A 34 -16.19 -31.66 -9.39
C ILE A 34 -16.11 -33.18 -9.55
N GLY A 35 -17.24 -33.84 -9.83
CA GLY A 35 -17.31 -35.28 -10.07
C GLY A 35 -16.44 -35.71 -11.25
N SER A 36 -16.43 -34.95 -12.35
CA SER A 36 -15.54 -35.22 -13.48
C SER A 36 -14.06 -35.05 -13.13
N LEU A 37 -13.73 -34.10 -12.26
CA LEU A 37 -12.36 -33.85 -11.81
C LEU A 37 -11.90 -34.96 -10.86
N ILE A 38 -12.77 -35.44 -9.97
CA ILE A 38 -12.52 -36.60 -9.09
C ILE A 38 -12.33 -37.87 -9.92
N LEU A 39 -13.18 -38.13 -10.91
CA LEU A 39 -13.05 -39.29 -11.80
C LEU A 39 -11.74 -39.24 -12.59
N LEU A 40 -11.37 -38.05 -13.09
CA LEU A 40 -10.09 -37.84 -13.76
C LEU A 40 -8.92 -38.15 -12.81
N SER A 41 -8.90 -37.54 -11.62
CA SER A 41 -7.84 -37.75 -10.62
C SER A 41 -7.74 -39.22 -10.19
N SER A 42 -8.87 -39.89 -9.97
CA SER A 42 -8.92 -41.30 -9.58
C SER A 42 -8.44 -42.22 -10.71
N SER A 43 -8.83 -41.93 -11.95
CA SER A 43 -8.36 -42.67 -13.13
C SER A 43 -6.86 -42.50 -13.34
N VAL A 44 -6.32 -41.29 -13.17
CA VAL A 44 -4.87 -41.04 -13.27
C VAL A 44 -4.11 -41.78 -12.17
N MET A 45 -4.63 -41.77 -10.94
CA MET A 45 -4.00 -42.47 -9.80
C MET A 45 -3.97 -43.99 -10.01
N LEU A 46 -5.06 -44.59 -10.49
CA LEU A 46 -5.16 -46.03 -10.75
C LEU A 46 -4.24 -46.47 -11.90
N VAL A 47 -4.12 -45.64 -12.91
CA VAL A 47 -3.17 -45.87 -14.01
C VAL A 47 -1.72 -45.69 -13.53
N GLY A 48 -1.49 -44.75 -12.60
CA GLY A 48 -0.19 -44.48 -11.98
C GLY A 48 0.38 -45.66 -11.17
N SER A 49 -0.45 -46.50 -10.53
CA SER A 49 0.03 -47.58 -9.67
C SER A 49 0.73 -48.73 -10.40
N HIS A 50 0.42 -48.94 -11.68
CA HIS A 50 1.06 -49.95 -12.55
C HIS A 50 2.01 -49.34 -13.57
N TRP A 51 2.23 -48.03 -13.50
CA TRP A 51 2.89 -47.28 -14.55
C TRP A 51 4.35 -47.70 -14.74
N ASN A 52 5.07 -47.94 -13.64
CA ASN A 52 6.51 -48.25 -13.66
C ASN A 52 6.87 -49.56 -14.39
N ASP A 53 5.90 -50.48 -14.55
CA ASP A 53 6.16 -51.79 -15.16
C ASP A 53 6.02 -51.77 -16.70
N TYR A 54 5.45 -50.72 -17.27
CA TYR A 54 5.23 -50.61 -18.71
C TYR A 54 6.38 -49.89 -19.43
N ALA A 55 6.63 -50.29 -20.68
CA ALA A 55 7.54 -49.54 -21.54
C ALA A 55 7.04 -48.09 -21.73
N PRO A 56 7.91 -47.07 -21.73
CA PRO A 56 7.50 -45.67 -21.82
C PRO A 56 6.63 -45.33 -23.04
N VAL A 57 6.93 -45.94 -24.19
CA VAL A 57 6.13 -45.79 -25.41
C VAL A 57 4.71 -46.32 -25.22
N TRP A 58 4.55 -47.45 -24.52
CA TRP A 58 3.24 -48.03 -24.21
C TRP A 58 2.44 -47.15 -23.25
N GLN A 59 3.08 -46.61 -22.22
CA GLN A 59 2.48 -45.64 -21.31
C GLN A 59 1.89 -44.44 -22.08
N PHE A 60 2.69 -43.85 -22.98
CA PHE A 60 2.25 -42.74 -23.83
C PHE A 60 1.08 -43.15 -24.75
N MET A 61 1.16 -44.30 -25.41
CA MET A 61 0.11 -44.78 -26.32
C MET A 61 -1.22 -45.04 -25.59
N ILE A 62 -1.17 -45.55 -24.36
CA ILE A 62 -2.36 -45.74 -23.52
C ILE A 62 -2.99 -44.38 -23.18
N MET A 63 -2.19 -43.39 -22.79
CA MET A 63 -2.65 -42.02 -22.50
C MET A 63 -3.28 -41.37 -23.74
N LEU A 64 -2.63 -41.48 -24.91
CA LEU A 64 -3.16 -40.97 -26.17
C LEU A 64 -4.48 -41.66 -26.55
N GLY A 65 -4.54 -42.99 -26.43
CA GLY A 65 -5.74 -43.78 -26.70
C GLY A 65 -6.89 -43.39 -25.77
N TYR A 66 -6.62 -43.23 -24.47
CA TYR A 66 -7.60 -42.79 -23.47
C TYR A 66 -8.16 -41.39 -23.79
N CYS A 67 -7.29 -40.44 -24.11
CA CYS A 67 -7.71 -39.09 -24.51
C CYS A 67 -8.51 -39.11 -25.82
N GLY A 68 -8.12 -39.95 -26.79
CA GLY A 68 -8.83 -40.17 -28.04
C GLY A 68 -10.24 -40.75 -27.85
N LEU A 69 -10.38 -41.75 -26.98
CA LEU A 69 -11.66 -42.35 -26.63
C LEU A 69 -12.59 -41.34 -25.94
N LEU A 70 -12.07 -40.57 -24.97
CA LEU A 70 -12.84 -39.52 -24.31
C LEU A 70 -13.31 -38.42 -25.28
N TYR A 71 -12.44 -38.01 -26.20
CA TYR A 71 -12.79 -37.06 -27.25
C TYR A 71 -13.94 -37.58 -28.14
N GLN A 72 -13.83 -38.82 -28.63
CA GLN A 72 -14.84 -39.44 -29.47
C GLN A 72 -16.15 -39.68 -28.71
N ALA A 73 -16.07 -40.14 -27.46
CA ALA A 73 -17.24 -40.31 -26.58
C ALA A 73 -17.93 -38.97 -26.32
N GLY A 74 -17.18 -37.88 -26.15
CA GLY A 74 -17.73 -36.52 -26.01
C GLY A 74 -18.48 -36.08 -27.26
N LEU A 75 -17.90 -36.25 -28.45
CA LEU A 75 -18.56 -35.95 -29.73
C LEU A 75 -19.80 -36.83 -29.95
N TRP A 76 -19.70 -38.13 -29.70
CA TRP A 76 -20.79 -39.08 -29.87
C TRP A 76 -21.95 -38.76 -28.92
N SER A 77 -21.66 -38.54 -27.63
CA SER A 77 -22.66 -38.19 -26.63
C SER A 77 -23.37 -36.88 -26.99
N TYR A 78 -22.63 -35.90 -27.50
CA TYR A 78 -23.18 -34.62 -27.90
C TYR A 78 -24.07 -34.70 -29.16
N TYR A 79 -23.55 -35.29 -30.25
CA TYR A 79 -24.21 -35.26 -31.56
C TYR A 79 -25.16 -36.43 -31.83
N ARG A 80 -24.84 -37.64 -31.34
CA ARG A 80 -25.64 -38.85 -31.62
C ARG A 80 -26.64 -39.16 -30.52
N LEU A 81 -26.22 -39.09 -29.26
CA LEU A 81 -27.10 -39.40 -28.12
C LEU A 81 -27.92 -38.20 -27.63
N ALA A 82 -27.67 -37.01 -28.17
CA ALA A 82 -28.28 -35.75 -27.73
C ALA A 82 -28.08 -35.42 -26.24
N LEU A 83 -27.10 -36.05 -25.58
CA LEU A 83 -26.71 -35.79 -24.20
C LEU A 83 -25.78 -34.57 -24.13
N ARG A 84 -26.31 -33.40 -24.51
CA ARG A 84 -25.52 -32.17 -24.70
C ARG A 84 -24.64 -31.84 -23.49
N ARG A 85 -25.19 -31.92 -22.27
CA ARG A 85 -24.46 -31.60 -21.03
C ARG A 85 -23.28 -32.57 -20.80
N THR A 86 -23.52 -33.87 -20.92
CA THR A 86 -22.48 -34.91 -20.77
C THR A 86 -21.42 -34.78 -21.85
N GLY A 87 -21.83 -34.58 -23.11
CA GLY A 87 -20.92 -34.34 -24.22
C GLY A 87 -20.03 -33.12 -24.01
N THR A 88 -20.58 -31.99 -23.55
CA THR A 88 -19.78 -30.81 -23.21
C THR A 88 -18.82 -31.05 -22.06
N GLY A 89 -19.22 -31.81 -21.02
CA GLY A 89 -18.34 -32.17 -19.91
C GLY A 89 -17.16 -33.01 -20.37
N LEU A 90 -17.41 -34.04 -21.19
CA LEU A 90 -16.37 -34.89 -21.77
C LEU A 90 -15.41 -34.10 -22.67
N MET A 91 -15.92 -33.19 -23.50
CA MET A 91 -15.08 -32.31 -24.33
C MET A 91 -14.21 -31.36 -23.50
N ALA A 92 -14.76 -30.78 -22.42
CA ALA A 92 -13.98 -29.94 -21.51
C ALA A 92 -12.88 -30.76 -20.80
N LEU A 93 -13.20 -31.99 -20.42
CA LEU A 93 -12.25 -32.92 -19.82
C LEU A 93 -11.16 -33.34 -20.83
N THR A 94 -11.50 -33.55 -22.10
CA THR A 94 -10.50 -33.74 -23.17
C THR A 94 -9.54 -32.55 -23.26
N LEU A 95 -10.04 -31.31 -23.24
CA LEU A 95 -9.17 -30.11 -23.24
C LEU A 95 -8.23 -30.05 -22.02
N LEU A 96 -8.61 -30.60 -20.87
CA LEU A 96 -7.74 -30.67 -19.70
C LEU A 96 -6.69 -31.79 -19.82
N LEU A 97 -6.99 -32.87 -20.54
CA LEU A 97 -6.08 -34.00 -20.76
C LEU A 97 -5.04 -33.78 -21.86
N LEU A 98 -5.33 -32.98 -22.89
CA LEU A 98 -4.38 -32.79 -23.99
C LEU A 98 -3.00 -32.29 -23.54
N PRO A 99 -2.86 -31.34 -22.59
CA PRO A 99 -1.55 -30.93 -22.06
C PRO A 99 -0.84 -32.06 -21.30
N ALA A 100 -1.59 -32.94 -20.64
CA ALA A 100 -1.03 -34.11 -19.97
C ALA A 100 -0.42 -35.11 -20.97
N LEU A 101 -0.86 -35.14 -22.23
CA LEU A 101 -0.21 -35.94 -23.28
C LEU A 101 1.21 -35.45 -23.58
N PHE A 102 1.42 -34.14 -23.62
CA PHE A 102 2.76 -33.56 -23.80
C PHE A 102 3.64 -33.79 -22.57
N PHE A 103 3.06 -33.72 -21.37
CA PHE A 103 3.77 -34.09 -20.14
C PHE A 103 4.20 -35.57 -20.14
N ALA A 104 3.29 -36.48 -20.51
CA ALA A 104 3.60 -37.91 -20.63
C ALA A 104 4.67 -38.18 -21.69
N LEU A 105 4.65 -37.44 -22.80
CA LEU A 105 5.69 -37.52 -23.83
C LEU A 105 7.06 -37.07 -23.29
N ALA A 106 7.10 -35.99 -22.50
CA ALA A 106 8.33 -35.50 -21.87
C ALA A 106 8.93 -36.55 -20.92
N TRP A 107 8.06 -37.25 -20.19
CA TRP A 107 8.43 -38.32 -19.26
C TRP A 107 8.92 -39.58 -19.99
N SER A 108 8.36 -39.87 -21.18
CA SER A 108 8.60 -41.13 -21.88
C SER A 108 10.03 -41.31 -22.42
N GLN A 109 10.88 -40.28 -22.40
CA GLN A 109 12.25 -40.23 -22.94
C GLN A 109 12.69 -41.50 -23.70
N ALA A 110 12.21 -41.66 -24.94
CA ALA A 110 12.61 -42.80 -25.75
C ALA A 110 14.03 -42.57 -26.26
N ASP A 111 14.89 -43.59 -26.18
CA ASP A 111 16.28 -43.54 -26.70
C ASP A 111 16.34 -43.17 -28.19
N ASN A 112 15.26 -43.44 -28.94
CA ASN A 112 15.15 -43.13 -30.34
C ASN A 112 14.54 -41.73 -30.57
N GLN A 113 15.39 -40.76 -30.91
CA GLN A 113 14.99 -39.39 -31.22
C GLN A 113 13.95 -39.29 -32.35
N LEU A 114 14.03 -40.15 -33.38
CA LEU A 114 13.06 -40.16 -34.49
C LEU A 114 11.68 -40.58 -34.00
N LEU A 115 11.62 -41.55 -33.09
CA LEU A 115 10.37 -41.98 -32.48
C LEU A 115 9.77 -40.85 -31.63
N THR A 116 10.58 -40.19 -30.80
CA THR A 116 10.14 -39.04 -29.99
C THR A 116 9.60 -37.90 -30.86
N LEU A 117 10.26 -37.58 -31.98
CA LEU A 117 9.76 -36.58 -32.95
C LEU A 117 8.45 -37.01 -33.61
N ALA A 118 8.32 -38.29 -33.99
CA ALA A 118 7.09 -38.83 -34.56
C ALA A 118 5.92 -38.77 -33.57
N LEU A 119 6.15 -39.13 -32.31
CA LEU A 119 5.16 -39.04 -31.24
C LEU A 119 4.79 -37.58 -30.92
N LEU A 120 5.76 -36.66 -30.91
CA LEU A 120 5.50 -35.23 -30.76
C LEU A 120 4.64 -34.67 -31.90
N ALA A 121 4.95 -35.03 -33.15
CA ALA A 121 4.18 -34.62 -34.31
C ALA A 121 2.75 -35.17 -34.26
N LEU A 122 2.59 -36.45 -33.91
CA LEU A 122 1.29 -37.09 -33.74
C LEU A 122 0.46 -36.40 -32.63
N THR A 123 1.06 -36.15 -31.47
CA THR A 123 0.42 -35.46 -30.34
C THR A 123 -0.01 -34.05 -30.72
N SER A 124 0.86 -33.32 -31.42
CA SER A 124 0.59 -31.96 -31.87
C SER A 124 -0.56 -31.90 -32.88
N ALA A 125 -0.57 -32.83 -33.85
CA ALA A 125 -1.64 -32.94 -34.83
C ALA A 125 -2.99 -33.29 -34.16
N PHE A 126 -3.00 -34.28 -33.27
CA PHE A 126 -4.21 -34.65 -32.53
C PHE A 126 -4.72 -33.49 -31.66
N THR A 127 -3.83 -32.86 -30.90
CA THR A 127 -4.15 -31.71 -30.03
C THR A 127 -4.71 -30.55 -30.84
N LEU A 128 -4.10 -30.19 -31.98
CA LEU A 128 -4.60 -29.14 -32.88
C LEU A 128 -6.01 -29.46 -33.39
N LEU A 129 -6.25 -30.68 -33.86
CA LEU A 129 -7.55 -31.10 -34.40
C LEU A 129 -8.64 -31.12 -33.32
N ALA A 130 -8.37 -31.75 -32.18
CA ALA A 130 -9.31 -31.89 -31.08
C ALA A 130 -9.61 -30.52 -30.45
N SER A 131 -8.59 -29.76 -30.05
CA SER A 131 -8.77 -28.45 -29.42
C SER A 131 -9.46 -27.45 -30.35
N ARG A 132 -9.12 -27.41 -31.65
CA ARG A 132 -9.81 -26.53 -32.61
C ARG A 132 -11.31 -26.80 -32.67
N ARG A 133 -11.72 -28.08 -32.74
CA ARG A 133 -13.13 -28.45 -32.81
C ARG A 133 -13.86 -28.17 -31.50
N ILE A 134 -13.28 -28.55 -30.38
CA ILE A 134 -13.87 -28.34 -29.05
C ILE A 134 -13.98 -26.84 -28.73
N LEU A 135 -12.93 -26.06 -29.00
CA LEU A 135 -12.94 -24.62 -28.75
C LEU A 135 -13.86 -23.88 -29.71
N LEU A 136 -13.97 -24.30 -30.97
CA LEU A 136 -14.99 -23.75 -31.88
C LEU A 136 -16.40 -24.03 -31.38
N HIS A 137 -16.62 -25.21 -30.78
CA HIS A 137 -17.89 -25.54 -30.15
C HIS A 137 -18.19 -24.64 -28.93
N PHE A 138 -17.24 -24.49 -27.99
CA PHE A 138 -17.44 -23.66 -26.80
C PHE A 138 -17.51 -22.16 -27.11
N LEU A 139 -16.67 -21.68 -28.00
CA LEU A 139 -16.52 -20.26 -28.32
C LEU A 139 -17.37 -19.85 -29.52
N HIS A 140 -18.12 -20.75 -30.16
CA HIS A 140 -18.97 -20.49 -31.34
C HIS A 140 -18.29 -19.80 -32.54
N ALA A 141 -16.99 -19.50 -32.46
CA ALA A 141 -16.22 -18.76 -33.44
C ALA A 141 -14.74 -19.13 -33.31
N PRO A 142 -13.97 -19.14 -34.42
CA PRO A 142 -12.55 -19.41 -34.37
C PRO A 142 -11.82 -18.28 -33.63
N GLN A 143 -11.12 -18.62 -32.55
CA GLN A 143 -10.27 -17.71 -31.77
C GLN A 143 -8.80 -18.14 -31.91
N PRO A 144 -8.12 -17.77 -33.02
CA PRO A 144 -6.79 -18.31 -33.34
C PRO A 144 -5.74 -17.94 -32.28
N THR A 145 -5.85 -16.77 -31.66
CA THR A 145 -4.94 -16.31 -30.60
C THR A 145 -5.08 -17.11 -29.30
N PHE A 146 -6.29 -17.56 -28.97
CA PHE A 146 -6.52 -18.40 -27.81
C PHE A 146 -6.08 -19.83 -28.09
N LEU A 147 -6.42 -20.34 -29.28
CA LEU A 147 -5.95 -21.65 -29.73
C LEU A 147 -4.42 -21.70 -29.75
N SER A 148 -3.74 -20.68 -30.30
CA SER A 148 -2.28 -20.62 -30.31
C SER A 148 -1.70 -20.60 -28.89
N ALA A 149 -2.26 -19.78 -27.99
CA ALA A 149 -1.83 -19.74 -26.59
C ALA A 149 -1.98 -21.10 -25.90
N TYR A 150 -3.12 -21.76 -26.10
CA TYR A 150 -3.39 -23.09 -25.57
C TYR A 150 -2.43 -24.15 -26.12
N LEU A 151 -2.20 -24.16 -27.43
CA LEU A 151 -1.29 -25.12 -28.08
C LEU A 151 0.17 -24.89 -27.66
N SER A 152 0.61 -23.64 -27.59
CA SER A 152 1.97 -23.31 -27.13
C SER A 152 2.20 -23.70 -25.68
N LEU A 153 1.23 -23.45 -24.78
CA LEU A 153 1.31 -23.92 -23.39
C LEU A 153 1.34 -25.44 -23.31
N SER A 154 0.49 -26.13 -24.08
CA SER A 154 0.43 -27.59 -24.10
C SER A 154 1.76 -28.18 -24.58
N ALA A 155 2.29 -27.67 -25.69
CA ALA A 155 3.58 -28.11 -26.23
C ALA A 155 4.75 -27.80 -25.29
N ALA A 156 4.67 -26.71 -24.53
CA ALA A 156 5.72 -26.33 -23.59
C ALA A 156 5.90 -27.35 -22.45
N TYR A 157 4.87 -28.15 -22.08
CA TYR A 157 5.06 -29.29 -21.17
C TYR A 157 6.03 -30.34 -21.70
N ALA A 158 6.09 -30.53 -23.03
CA ALA A 158 7.06 -31.45 -23.63
C ALA A 158 8.43 -30.81 -23.84
N VAL A 159 8.48 -29.52 -24.19
CA VAL A 159 9.71 -28.85 -24.67
C VAL A 159 10.56 -28.28 -23.54
N LEU A 160 9.96 -27.71 -22.48
CA LEU A 160 10.71 -27.02 -21.42
C LEU A 160 11.80 -27.86 -20.75
N PRO A 161 11.59 -29.14 -20.42
CA PRO A 161 12.63 -29.98 -19.81
C PRO A 161 13.94 -30.07 -20.62
N TRP A 162 13.86 -29.84 -21.93
CA TRP A 162 15.00 -29.95 -22.86
C TRP A 162 15.78 -28.65 -23.01
N LEU A 163 15.26 -27.54 -22.47
CA LEU A 163 15.90 -26.24 -22.54
C LEU A 163 16.83 -26.04 -21.34
N SER A 164 17.86 -25.23 -21.51
CA SER A 164 18.70 -24.82 -20.37
C SER A 164 17.93 -23.87 -19.44
N ALA A 165 18.24 -23.87 -18.14
CA ALA A 165 17.58 -23.04 -17.13
C ALA A 165 17.37 -21.54 -17.52
N PRO A 166 18.36 -20.81 -18.09
CA PRO A 166 18.12 -19.42 -18.50
C PRO A 166 17.11 -19.30 -19.64
N VAL A 167 17.14 -20.24 -20.59
CA VAL A 167 16.20 -20.28 -21.72
C VAL A 167 14.81 -20.69 -21.25
N GLN A 168 14.69 -21.60 -20.29
CA GLN A 168 13.41 -21.95 -19.66
C GLN A 168 12.75 -20.72 -19.02
N THR A 169 13.52 -19.91 -18.29
CA THR A 169 13.00 -18.68 -17.64
C THR A 169 12.48 -17.68 -18.67
N LEU A 170 13.23 -17.45 -19.76
CA LEU A 170 12.78 -16.58 -20.85
C LEU A 170 11.56 -17.16 -21.59
N ALA A 171 11.53 -18.47 -21.81
CA ALA A 171 10.40 -19.15 -22.44
C ALA A 171 9.13 -19.02 -21.57
N LEU A 172 9.24 -19.18 -20.25
CA LEU A 172 8.14 -18.96 -19.30
C LEU A 172 7.59 -17.53 -19.37
N LEU A 173 8.47 -16.52 -19.44
CA LEU A 173 8.04 -15.13 -19.61
C LEU A 173 7.30 -14.93 -20.94
N GLY A 174 7.82 -15.50 -22.04
CA GLY A 174 7.16 -15.46 -23.34
C GLY A 174 5.79 -16.16 -23.34
N LEU A 175 5.70 -17.33 -22.70
CA LEU A 175 4.45 -18.06 -22.52
C LEU A 175 3.44 -17.29 -21.66
N TRP A 176 3.91 -16.59 -20.62
CA TRP A 176 3.05 -15.71 -19.82
C TRP A 176 2.46 -14.57 -20.67
N LEU A 177 3.27 -13.90 -21.50
CA LEU A 177 2.77 -12.86 -22.41
C LEU A 177 1.73 -13.43 -23.39
N LEU A 178 1.97 -14.64 -23.91
CA LEU A 178 1.04 -15.33 -24.80
C LEU A 178 -0.27 -15.70 -24.09
N VAL A 179 -0.20 -16.16 -22.84
CA VAL A 179 -1.37 -16.41 -21.97
C VAL A 179 -2.16 -15.12 -21.76
N CYS A 180 -1.50 -14.01 -21.43
CA CYS A 180 -2.16 -12.71 -21.25
C CYS A 180 -2.86 -12.26 -22.53
N ALA A 181 -2.20 -12.34 -23.68
CA ALA A 181 -2.81 -11.99 -24.97
C ALA A 181 -4.01 -12.89 -25.31
N GLY A 182 -3.88 -14.21 -25.11
CA GLY A 182 -4.93 -15.19 -25.34
C GLY A 182 -6.14 -14.98 -24.44
N THR A 183 -5.91 -14.81 -23.13
CA THR A 183 -6.95 -14.62 -22.12
C THR A 183 -7.69 -13.29 -22.30
N LEU A 184 -7.00 -12.17 -22.56
CA LEU A 184 -7.65 -10.87 -22.77
C LEU A 184 -8.57 -10.89 -23.99
N LYS A 185 -8.11 -11.46 -25.11
CA LYS A 185 -8.92 -11.52 -26.34
C LYS A 185 -10.13 -12.44 -26.19
N VAL A 186 -9.95 -13.63 -25.60
CA VAL A 186 -11.06 -14.56 -25.42
C VAL A 186 -12.03 -14.10 -24.33
N SER A 187 -11.58 -13.45 -23.27
CA SER A 187 -12.48 -12.92 -22.23
C SER A 187 -13.45 -11.90 -22.81
N ARG A 188 -12.99 -11.04 -23.72
CA ARG A 188 -13.87 -10.11 -24.46
C ARG A 188 -14.91 -10.86 -25.29
N HIS A 189 -14.50 -11.89 -26.03
CA HIS A 189 -15.39 -12.67 -26.89
C HIS A 189 -16.44 -13.45 -26.09
N VAL A 190 -15.99 -14.17 -25.07
CA VAL A 190 -16.84 -15.00 -24.21
C VAL A 190 -17.84 -14.14 -23.45
N PHE A 191 -17.44 -12.93 -23.05
CA PHE A 191 -18.35 -11.97 -22.47
C PHE A 191 -19.53 -11.63 -23.42
N TRP A 192 -19.25 -11.37 -24.69
CA TRP A 192 -20.30 -11.08 -25.68
C TRP A 192 -21.23 -12.28 -25.90
N LEU A 193 -20.67 -13.49 -25.98
CA LEU A 193 -21.45 -14.72 -26.07
C LEU A 193 -22.36 -14.95 -24.86
N ALA A 194 -21.80 -14.75 -23.65
CA ALA A 194 -22.56 -14.87 -22.42
C ALA A 194 -23.73 -13.89 -22.38
N GLU A 195 -23.56 -12.73 -23.02
CA GLU A 195 -24.65 -11.79 -23.18
C GLU A 195 -25.69 -12.24 -24.18
N GLU A 196 -25.30 -12.42 -25.45
CA GLU A 196 -26.25 -12.65 -26.55
C GLU A 196 -27.12 -13.86 -26.28
N GLN A 197 -26.55 -14.91 -25.67
CA GLN A 197 -27.24 -16.17 -25.45
C GLN A 197 -27.86 -16.32 -24.05
N ARG A 198 -27.77 -15.31 -23.18
CA ARG A 198 -28.13 -15.41 -21.74
C ARG A 198 -27.55 -16.66 -21.06
N ALA A 199 -26.39 -17.11 -21.53
CA ALA A 199 -25.79 -18.36 -21.09
C ALA A 199 -25.38 -18.24 -19.60
N PRO A 200 -25.39 -19.36 -18.84
CA PRO A 200 -24.95 -19.34 -17.46
C PRO A 200 -23.50 -18.86 -17.37
N ARG A 201 -23.29 -17.74 -16.65
CA ARG A 201 -22.02 -16.97 -16.56
C ARG A 201 -20.78 -17.79 -16.15
N ILE A 202 -20.96 -19.02 -15.67
CA ILE A 202 -19.89 -19.91 -15.19
C ILE A 202 -18.96 -20.35 -16.33
N PHE A 203 -19.50 -20.62 -17.53
CA PHE A 203 -18.68 -20.97 -18.70
C PHE A 203 -17.83 -19.78 -19.19
N GLY A 204 -18.14 -18.58 -18.70
CA GLY A 204 -17.42 -17.35 -19.02
C GLY A 204 -15.93 -17.38 -18.66
N PHE A 205 -15.62 -18.02 -17.53
CA PHE A 205 -14.28 -18.05 -16.95
C PHE A 205 -13.47 -19.28 -17.34
N PHE A 206 -14.09 -20.31 -17.93
CA PHE A 206 -13.42 -21.56 -18.27
C PHE A 206 -12.15 -21.34 -19.11
N PRO A 207 -12.14 -20.50 -20.16
CA PRO A 207 -10.92 -20.30 -20.95
C PRO A 207 -9.79 -19.62 -20.18
N VAL A 208 -10.12 -18.69 -19.27
CA VAL A 208 -9.14 -18.01 -18.41
C VAL A 208 -8.58 -18.98 -17.37
N ALA A 209 -9.45 -19.77 -16.73
CA ALA A 209 -9.06 -20.80 -15.78
C ALA A 209 -8.23 -21.90 -16.46
N LEU A 210 -8.54 -22.26 -17.71
CA LEU A 210 -7.80 -23.24 -18.49
C LEU A 210 -6.38 -22.74 -18.78
N LEU A 211 -6.21 -21.59 -19.43
CA LEU A 211 -4.87 -21.08 -19.75
C LEU A 211 -4.06 -20.74 -18.48
N GLY A 212 -4.71 -20.12 -17.49
CA GLY A 212 -4.08 -19.79 -16.21
C GLY A 212 -3.65 -21.04 -15.45
N GLY A 213 -4.52 -22.04 -15.34
CA GLY A 213 -4.21 -23.32 -14.69
C GLY A 213 -3.08 -24.06 -15.39
N LEU A 214 -3.06 -24.08 -16.73
CA LEU A 214 -1.96 -24.68 -17.48
C LEU A 214 -0.63 -23.96 -17.27
N PHE A 215 -0.64 -22.63 -17.26
CA PHE A 215 0.57 -21.85 -16.99
C PHE A 215 1.08 -22.05 -15.56
N VAL A 216 0.18 -22.07 -14.57
CA VAL A 216 0.54 -22.34 -13.17
C VAL A 216 1.09 -23.74 -13.00
N GLY A 217 0.43 -24.77 -13.58
CA GLY A 217 0.93 -26.15 -13.51
C GLY A 217 2.30 -26.32 -14.16
N LEU A 218 2.51 -25.67 -15.30
CA LEU A 218 3.78 -25.70 -16.03
C LEU A 218 4.89 -24.97 -15.25
N SER A 219 4.57 -23.84 -14.62
CA SER A 219 5.48 -23.13 -13.73
C SER A 219 5.79 -23.95 -12.47
N ALA A 220 4.80 -24.62 -11.89
CA ALA A 220 4.97 -25.46 -10.71
C ALA A 220 5.91 -26.65 -10.97
N LEU A 221 5.79 -27.28 -12.15
CA LEU A 221 6.55 -28.48 -12.49
C LEU A 221 8.00 -28.20 -12.93
N TYR A 222 8.24 -27.09 -13.64
CA TYR A 222 9.55 -26.85 -14.26
C TYR A 222 10.28 -25.62 -13.71
N ALA A 223 9.55 -24.70 -13.09
CA ALA A 223 10.11 -23.43 -12.68
C ALA A 223 10.43 -23.36 -11.19
N VAL A 224 9.70 -24.08 -10.33
CA VAL A 224 9.84 -23.97 -8.87
C VAL A 224 11.26 -24.29 -8.39
N ASP A 225 11.93 -25.26 -9.00
CA ASP A 225 13.29 -25.66 -8.58
C ASP A 225 14.39 -24.75 -9.14
N HIS A 226 14.08 -23.93 -10.16
CA HIS A 226 15.05 -23.10 -10.87
C HIS A 226 14.85 -21.61 -10.69
N ILE A 227 13.64 -21.20 -10.29
CA ILE A 227 13.26 -19.81 -10.07
C ILE A 227 13.29 -19.55 -8.57
N ALA A 228 14.15 -18.62 -8.14
CA ALA A 228 14.13 -18.18 -6.75
C ALA A 228 12.73 -17.71 -6.36
N LEU A 229 12.27 -18.07 -5.16
CA LEU A 229 10.93 -17.82 -4.63
C LEU A 229 10.46 -16.36 -4.86
N GLU A 230 11.41 -15.44 -4.80
CA GLU A 230 11.25 -14.00 -5.08
C GLU A 230 10.59 -13.72 -6.43
N TRP A 231 11.06 -14.36 -7.49
CA TRP A 231 10.57 -14.20 -8.86
C TRP A 231 9.27 -14.95 -9.10
N LEU A 232 9.02 -16.02 -8.36
CA LEU A 232 7.73 -16.72 -8.38
C LEU A 232 6.61 -15.78 -7.87
N GLY A 233 6.88 -15.00 -6.82
CA GLY A 233 5.94 -13.99 -6.33
C GLY A 233 5.65 -12.87 -7.34
N LEU A 234 6.65 -12.45 -8.13
CA LEU A 234 6.43 -11.56 -9.28
C LEU A 234 5.50 -12.23 -10.32
N GLY A 235 5.76 -13.49 -10.65
CA GLY A 235 4.93 -14.29 -11.55
C GLY A 235 3.46 -14.39 -11.08
N CYS A 236 3.23 -14.61 -9.79
CA CYS A 236 1.89 -14.57 -9.20
C CYS A 236 1.21 -13.21 -9.41
N THR A 237 1.91 -12.10 -9.15
CA THR A 237 1.34 -10.76 -9.33
C THR A 237 1.05 -10.45 -10.79
N LEU A 238 1.90 -10.90 -11.70
CA LEU A 238 1.68 -10.83 -13.15
C LEU A 238 0.47 -11.66 -13.59
N ALA A 239 0.23 -12.82 -12.99
CA ALA A 239 -0.96 -13.63 -13.24
C ALA A 239 -2.26 -12.98 -12.73
N ALA A 240 -2.19 -12.08 -11.74
CA ALA A 240 -3.35 -11.30 -11.29
C ALA A 240 -3.82 -10.26 -12.33
N VAL A 241 -2.90 -9.75 -13.16
CA VAL A 241 -3.19 -8.71 -14.18
C VAL A 241 -4.37 -9.10 -15.09
N PRO A 242 -4.34 -10.24 -15.82
CA PRO A 242 -5.45 -10.61 -16.70
C PRO A 242 -6.77 -10.87 -15.96
N ILE A 243 -6.71 -11.35 -14.71
CA ILE A 243 -7.91 -11.59 -13.87
C ILE A 243 -8.59 -10.25 -13.56
N LEU A 244 -7.82 -9.27 -13.07
CA LEU A 244 -8.33 -7.94 -12.70
C LEU A 244 -8.79 -7.14 -13.92
N LEU A 245 -8.06 -7.21 -15.05
CA LEU A 245 -8.47 -6.55 -16.29
C LEU A 245 -9.76 -7.15 -16.87
N SER A 246 -9.92 -8.46 -16.77
CA SER A 246 -11.17 -9.13 -17.19
C SER A 246 -12.33 -8.70 -16.29
N ALA A 247 -12.11 -8.63 -14.98
CA ALA A 247 -13.11 -8.14 -14.04
C ALA A 247 -13.51 -6.67 -14.30
N ASP A 248 -12.56 -5.80 -14.65
CA ASP A 248 -12.81 -4.41 -15.05
C ASP A 248 -13.66 -4.34 -16.34
N ALA A 249 -13.35 -5.16 -17.34
CA ALA A 249 -14.13 -5.24 -18.57
C ALA A 249 -15.59 -5.66 -18.28
N LEU A 250 -15.79 -6.68 -17.43
CA LEU A 250 -17.12 -7.10 -16.98
C LEU A 250 -17.87 -5.98 -16.25
N HIS A 251 -17.17 -5.23 -15.40
CA HIS A 251 -17.75 -4.13 -14.65
C HIS A 251 -18.23 -2.99 -15.54
N LYS A 252 -17.43 -2.56 -16.53
CA LYS A 252 -17.82 -1.49 -17.45
C LYS A 252 -19.11 -1.81 -18.18
N VAL A 253 -19.26 -3.04 -18.65
CA VAL A 253 -20.48 -3.41 -19.37
C VAL A 253 -21.67 -3.54 -18.43
N PHE A 254 -21.48 -4.05 -17.21
CA PHE A 254 -22.54 -4.06 -16.20
C PHE A 254 -23.05 -2.64 -15.88
N VAL A 255 -22.15 -1.67 -15.71
CA VAL A 255 -22.51 -0.26 -15.50
C VAL A 255 -23.25 0.31 -16.71
N GLN A 256 -22.75 0.04 -17.92
CA GLN A 256 -23.39 0.50 -19.16
C GLN A 256 -24.81 -0.01 -19.32
N ARG A 257 -25.10 -1.26 -18.89
CA ARG A 257 -26.45 -1.85 -19.00
C ARG A 257 -27.40 -1.47 -17.89
N SER A 258 -26.91 -1.39 -16.67
CA SER A 258 -27.73 -1.00 -15.54
C SER A 258 -28.08 0.49 -15.56
N GLY A 259 -27.49 1.27 -16.49
CA GLY A 259 -27.59 2.72 -16.48
C GLY A 259 -27.04 3.34 -15.19
N GLY A 260 -26.20 2.58 -14.46
CA GLY A 260 -25.76 2.94 -13.10
C GLY A 260 -26.84 2.87 -12.02
N LEU A 261 -28.05 2.38 -12.31
CA LEU A 261 -29.17 2.36 -11.34
C LEU A 261 -29.02 1.29 -10.24
N LEU A 262 -28.31 0.20 -10.53
CA LEU A 262 -28.06 -0.87 -9.56
C LEU A 262 -26.79 -0.55 -8.76
N ASN A 263 -26.97 -0.08 -7.53
CA ASN A 263 -25.86 0.18 -6.60
C ASN A 263 -25.15 -1.10 -6.15
N GLU A 264 -25.84 -2.24 -6.17
CA GLU A 264 -25.26 -3.52 -5.77
C GLU A 264 -24.43 -4.12 -6.89
N ARG A 265 -23.15 -4.33 -6.60
CA ARG A 265 -22.24 -5.02 -7.51
C ARG A 265 -22.53 -6.51 -7.46
N PRO A 266 -22.79 -7.16 -8.60
CA PRO A 266 -23.04 -8.59 -8.60
C PRO A 266 -21.80 -9.34 -8.12
N VAL A 267 -22.01 -10.39 -7.32
CA VAL A 267 -20.94 -11.27 -6.80
C VAL A 267 -20.04 -11.79 -7.91
N ALA A 268 -20.58 -11.98 -9.13
CA ALA A 268 -19.83 -12.41 -10.31
C ALA A 268 -18.71 -11.43 -10.75
N ILE A 269 -18.78 -10.15 -10.39
CA ILE A 269 -17.71 -9.16 -10.63
C ILE A 269 -16.80 -9.08 -9.39
N MET A 270 -17.39 -9.06 -8.19
CA MET A 270 -16.64 -8.94 -6.94
C MET A 270 -15.69 -10.12 -6.72
N LEU A 271 -16.12 -11.35 -7.04
CA LEU A 271 -15.32 -12.56 -6.82
C LEU A 271 -14.01 -12.56 -7.64
N PRO A 272 -14.00 -12.33 -8.97
CA PRO A 272 -12.75 -12.18 -9.72
C PRO A 272 -11.86 -11.03 -9.25
N VAL A 273 -12.44 -9.90 -8.83
CA VAL A 273 -11.67 -8.78 -8.26
C VAL A 273 -10.96 -9.22 -6.98
N PHE A 274 -11.68 -9.84 -6.05
CA PHE A 274 -11.11 -10.35 -4.80
C PHE A 274 -10.04 -11.41 -5.06
N LEU A 275 -10.32 -12.36 -5.95
CA LEU A 275 -9.37 -13.40 -6.31
C LEU A 275 -8.09 -12.80 -6.93
N GLY A 276 -8.23 -11.84 -7.85
CA GLY A 276 -7.09 -11.14 -8.45
C GLY A 276 -6.27 -10.36 -7.42
N LEU A 277 -6.92 -9.69 -6.46
CA LEU A 277 -6.22 -8.98 -5.37
C LEU A 277 -5.51 -9.96 -4.42
N ILE A 278 -6.14 -11.09 -4.09
CA ILE A 278 -5.51 -12.15 -3.28
C ILE A 278 -4.28 -12.69 -4.00
N VAL A 279 -4.37 -13.01 -5.30
CA VAL A 279 -3.24 -13.51 -6.09
C VAL A 279 -2.10 -12.48 -6.17
N ALA A 280 -2.44 -11.19 -6.38
CA ALA A 280 -1.45 -10.12 -6.37
C ALA A 280 -0.75 -10.00 -5.01
N LEU A 281 -1.49 -10.16 -3.91
CA LEU A 281 -0.93 -10.09 -2.58
C LEU A 281 -0.12 -11.29 -2.17
N SER A 282 -0.58 -12.49 -2.51
CA SER A 282 0.21 -13.70 -2.37
C SER A 282 1.53 -13.53 -3.12
N GLY A 283 1.53 -12.88 -4.28
CA GLY A 283 2.76 -12.54 -5.00
C GLY A 283 3.71 -11.67 -4.19
N VAL A 284 3.23 -10.55 -3.63
CA VAL A 284 4.05 -9.68 -2.77
C VAL A 284 4.57 -10.41 -1.52
N VAL A 285 3.73 -11.23 -0.89
CA VAL A 285 4.10 -12.02 0.31
C VAL A 285 5.13 -13.08 -0.04
N LEU A 286 4.96 -13.81 -1.15
CA LEU A 286 5.91 -14.81 -1.62
C LEU A 286 7.26 -14.17 -1.95
N THR A 287 7.24 -13.00 -2.59
CA THR A 287 8.48 -12.28 -2.88
C THR A 287 9.16 -11.78 -1.60
N GLY A 288 8.38 -11.36 -0.60
CA GLY A 288 8.88 -10.98 0.73
C GLY A 288 9.38 -12.15 1.58
N ALA A 289 8.81 -13.36 1.42
CA ALA A 289 9.25 -14.56 2.14
C ALA A 289 10.69 -14.96 1.77
N GLY A 290 11.20 -14.49 0.63
CA GLY A 290 12.60 -14.60 0.22
C GLY A 290 13.60 -13.82 1.08
N PHE A 291 13.17 -13.11 2.14
CA PHE A 291 14.04 -12.30 3.03
C PHE A 291 15.14 -13.04 3.79
N MET A 292 15.40 -14.31 3.48
CA MET A 292 16.48 -15.06 4.10
C MET A 292 17.84 -14.47 3.69
N PRO A 293 18.83 -14.45 4.61
CA PRO A 293 20.17 -13.94 4.33
C PRO A 293 20.76 -14.65 3.08
N GLY A 294 21.16 -13.87 2.07
CA GLY A 294 21.79 -14.39 0.84
C GLY A 294 20.92 -14.38 -0.42
N HIS A 295 19.65 -13.99 -0.36
CA HIS A 295 18.77 -13.86 -1.54
C HIS A 295 18.61 -12.41 -2.02
N SER A 296 18.24 -12.26 -3.29
CA SER A 296 18.24 -11.00 -4.02
C SER A 296 16.89 -10.28 -3.93
N LEU A 297 16.76 -9.29 -3.04
CA LEU A 297 15.51 -8.51 -2.87
C LEU A 297 15.05 -7.68 -4.08
N LEU A 298 15.69 -7.85 -5.24
CA LEU A 298 15.39 -7.17 -6.50
C LEU A 298 13.94 -7.37 -6.94
N ALA A 299 13.35 -8.56 -6.77
CA ALA A 299 11.98 -8.79 -7.25
C ALA A 299 10.91 -8.14 -6.35
N VAL A 300 11.21 -7.79 -5.09
CA VAL A 300 10.21 -7.26 -4.14
C VAL A 300 9.62 -5.94 -4.64
N SER A 301 10.50 -5.03 -5.09
CA SER A 301 10.11 -3.70 -5.52
C SER A 301 9.16 -3.70 -6.74
N PRO A 302 9.47 -4.34 -7.88
CA PRO A 302 8.57 -4.35 -9.04
C PRO A 302 7.27 -5.11 -8.74
N THR A 303 7.33 -6.17 -7.93
CA THR A 303 6.14 -6.93 -7.51
C THR A 303 5.19 -6.05 -6.71
N ALA A 304 5.71 -5.34 -5.70
CA ALA A 304 4.92 -4.43 -4.87
C ALA A 304 4.39 -3.23 -5.66
N LEU A 305 5.19 -2.64 -6.56
CA LEU A 305 4.75 -1.53 -7.42
C LEU A 305 3.67 -1.97 -8.43
N LEU A 306 3.80 -3.15 -9.04
CA LEU A 306 2.80 -3.72 -9.93
C LEU A 306 1.49 -3.98 -9.16
N ALA A 307 1.58 -4.60 -7.98
CA ALA A 307 0.43 -4.86 -7.12
C ALA A 307 -0.24 -3.56 -6.66
N ALA A 308 0.53 -2.52 -6.34
CA ALA A 308 0.03 -1.19 -6.03
C ALA A 308 -0.74 -0.58 -7.21
N GLY A 309 -0.16 -0.63 -8.42
CA GLY A 309 -0.81 -0.16 -9.64
C GLY A 309 -2.12 -0.88 -9.94
N LEU A 310 -2.13 -2.21 -9.84
CA LEU A 310 -3.35 -3.02 -9.98
C LEU A 310 -4.40 -2.64 -8.93
N THR A 311 -3.99 -2.47 -7.68
CA THR A 311 -4.88 -2.06 -6.59
C THR A 311 -5.46 -0.67 -6.85
N PHE A 312 -4.67 0.29 -7.32
CA PHE A 312 -5.17 1.63 -7.68
C PHE A 312 -6.15 1.59 -8.85
N ILE A 313 -5.89 0.78 -9.88
CA ILE A 313 -6.84 0.59 -10.99
C ILE A 313 -8.16 0.04 -10.47
N VAL A 314 -8.12 -0.99 -9.63
CA VAL A 314 -9.32 -1.57 -9.01
C VAL A 314 -10.01 -0.54 -8.11
N ALA A 315 -9.26 0.25 -7.35
CA ALA A 315 -9.80 1.30 -6.48
C ALA A 315 -10.54 2.39 -7.27
N CYS A 316 -9.95 2.89 -8.36
CA CYS A 316 -10.59 3.83 -9.30
C CYS A 316 -11.97 3.34 -9.74
N ARG A 317 -12.08 2.04 -10.05
CA ARG A 317 -13.30 1.44 -10.59
C ARG A 317 -14.31 1.12 -9.51
N SER A 318 -13.83 0.57 -8.40
CA SER A 318 -14.65 0.16 -7.28
C SER A 318 -15.05 1.33 -6.37
N CYS A 319 -14.51 2.53 -6.55
CA CYS A 319 -14.77 3.67 -5.68
C CYS A 319 -14.54 3.35 -4.18
N LEU A 320 -13.64 2.41 -3.87
CA LEU A 320 -13.33 1.97 -2.51
C LEU A 320 -12.04 2.66 -2.04
N ALA A 321 -12.19 3.62 -1.12
CA ALA A 321 -11.05 4.35 -0.56
C ALA A 321 -10.05 3.43 0.18
N ALA A 322 -10.53 2.34 0.79
CA ALA A 322 -9.69 1.37 1.49
C ALA A 322 -8.64 0.73 0.56
N LEU A 323 -8.99 0.47 -0.70
CA LEU A 323 -8.05 -0.06 -1.69
C LEU A 323 -6.97 0.95 -2.07
N ILE A 324 -7.25 2.26 -2.01
CA ILE A 324 -6.23 3.28 -2.25
C ILE A 324 -5.20 3.30 -1.12
N TRP A 325 -5.66 3.25 0.13
CA TRP A 325 -4.76 3.10 1.28
C TRP A 325 -3.87 1.86 1.14
N PHE A 326 -4.48 0.75 0.76
CA PHE A 326 -3.76 -0.49 0.54
C PHE A 326 -2.73 -0.39 -0.60
N GLY A 327 -3.10 0.22 -1.73
CA GLY A 327 -2.18 0.50 -2.83
C GLY A 327 -1.04 1.43 -2.41
N LEU A 328 -1.27 2.41 -1.53
CA LEU A 328 -0.22 3.29 -0.99
C LEU A 328 0.75 2.57 -0.07
N VAL A 329 0.27 1.63 0.74
CA VAL A 329 1.13 0.74 1.53
C VAL A 329 2.02 -0.10 0.62
N LEU A 330 1.45 -0.75 -0.41
CA LEU A 330 2.21 -1.52 -1.40
C LEU A 330 3.20 -0.65 -2.17
N PHE A 331 2.82 0.58 -2.52
CA PHE A 331 3.71 1.55 -3.17
C PHE A 331 4.91 1.91 -2.27
N THR A 332 4.67 2.05 -0.96
CA THR A 332 5.71 2.31 0.04
C THR A 332 6.65 1.12 0.21
N VAL A 333 6.11 -0.11 0.21
CA VAL A 333 6.92 -1.33 0.16
C VAL A 333 7.80 -1.31 -1.09
N GLY A 334 7.21 -1.04 -2.26
CA GLY A 334 7.95 -0.91 -3.51
C GLY A 334 9.08 0.14 -3.44
N TYR A 335 8.80 1.30 -2.83
CA TYR A 335 9.78 2.36 -2.61
C TYR A 335 10.91 1.94 -1.67
N ASN A 336 10.60 1.26 -0.57
CA ASN A 336 11.59 0.83 0.42
C ASN A 336 12.59 -0.18 -0.13
N PHE A 337 12.17 -1.00 -1.10
CA PHE A 337 13.03 -1.95 -1.78
C PHE A 337 13.67 -1.42 -3.06
N ALA A 338 13.28 -0.23 -3.54
CA ALA A 338 13.87 0.37 -4.74
C ALA A 338 15.39 0.62 -4.64
N PRO A 339 15.98 0.98 -3.48
CA PRO A 339 17.42 1.12 -3.34
C PRO A 339 18.22 -0.15 -3.68
N ALA A 340 17.61 -1.34 -3.66
CA ALA A 340 18.28 -2.58 -4.07
C ALA A 340 18.76 -2.54 -5.54
N TYR A 341 18.09 -1.78 -6.41
CA TYR A 341 18.51 -1.57 -7.80
C TYR A 341 19.67 -0.60 -7.95
N PHE A 342 19.88 0.26 -6.96
CA PHE A 342 20.93 1.27 -6.94
C PHE A 342 21.79 1.08 -5.69
N ALA A 343 22.04 -0.17 -5.31
CA ALA A 343 22.64 -0.52 -4.02
C ALA A 343 23.98 0.18 -3.80
N SER A 344 24.82 0.27 -4.84
CA SER A 344 26.10 0.98 -4.78
C SER A 344 25.94 2.47 -4.48
N ALA A 345 25.02 3.15 -5.16
CA ALA A 345 24.73 4.56 -4.90
C ALA A 345 24.13 4.73 -3.50
N ALA A 346 23.12 3.93 -3.14
CA ALA A 346 22.46 3.99 -1.84
C ALA A 346 23.44 3.75 -0.69
N MET A 347 24.34 2.78 -0.80
CA MET A 347 25.42 2.52 0.15
C MET A 347 26.39 3.71 0.21
N HIS A 348 26.82 4.25 -0.94
CA HIS A 348 27.69 5.42 -0.97
C HIS A 348 27.09 6.63 -0.24
N TRP A 349 25.80 6.94 -0.47
CA TRP A 349 25.12 8.02 0.24
C TRP A 349 24.91 7.72 1.72
N ALA A 350 24.62 6.46 2.08
CA ALA A 350 24.47 6.05 3.47
C ALA A 350 25.80 6.13 4.23
N ASP A 351 26.91 5.70 3.63
CA ASP A 351 28.26 5.73 4.20
C ASP A 351 28.78 7.18 4.28
N ALA A 352 28.51 8.00 3.26
CA ALA A 352 28.79 9.44 3.31
C ALA A 352 27.99 10.12 4.44
N GLY A 353 26.69 9.78 4.59
CA GLY A 353 25.88 10.29 5.69
C GLY A 353 26.36 9.83 7.06
N ALA A 354 26.73 8.56 7.19
CA ALA A 354 27.23 7.97 8.44
C ALA A 354 28.58 8.59 8.84
N SER A 355 29.51 8.74 7.89
CA SER A 355 30.81 9.39 8.12
C SER A 355 30.67 10.86 8.52
N LEU A 356 29.77 11.63 7.90
CA LEU A 356 29.47 13.01 8.29
C LEU A 356 28.94 13.13 9.74
N LEU A 357 28.30 12.08 10.25
CA LEU A 357 27.74 12.04 11.60
C LEU A 357 28.68 11.36 12.61
N ALA A 358 29.86 10.91 12.17
CA ALA A 358 30.77 10.07 12.93
C ALA A 358 30.07 8.84 13.54
N GLU A 359 29.24 8.17 12.75
CA GLU A 359 28.54 6.92 13.11
C GLU A 359 28.99 5.77 12.21
N SER A 360 28.97 4.53 12.74
CA SER A 360 29.33 3.36 11.93
C SER A 360 28.30 3.01 10.86
N ARG A 361 27.02 3.37 11.09
CA ARG A 361 25.88 3.12 10.19
C ARG A 361 24.85 4.23 10.38
N LEU A 362 24.13 4.56 9.31
CA LEU A 362 23.10 5.58 9.37
C LEU A 362 21.89 5.10 10.23
N PRO A 363 21.55 5.78 11.34
CA PRO A 363 20.44 5.38 12.20
C PRO A 363 19.07 5.44 11.52
N TYR A 364 18.12 4.64 11.99
CA TYR A 364 16.72 4.67 11.52
C TYR A 364 16.08 6.08 11.64
N GLY A 365 16.56 6.93 12.54
CA GLY A 365 16.08 8.30 12.66
C GLY A 365 16.23 9.12 11.36
N PHE A 366 17.15 8.77 10.46
CA PHE A 366 17.40 9.50 9.21
C PHE A 366 16.50 9.11 8.04
N TYR A 367 15.58 8.13 8.21
CA TYR A 367 14.65 7.76 7.14
C TYR A 367 13.77 8.93 6.67
N GLY A 368 13.57 9.96 7.50
CA GLY A 368 12.85 11.16 7.07
C GLY A 368 13.50 11.87 5.85
N LEU A 369 14.82 11.79 5.69
CA LEU A 369 15.52 12.35 4.53
C LEU A 369 15.30 11.48 3.28
N SER A 370 15.45 10.16 3.42
CA SER A 370 15.31 9.23 2.29
C SER A 370 13.87 9.09 1.79
N TYR A 371 12.87 9.40 2.62
CA TYR A 371 11.46 9.42 2.25
C TYR A 371 10.97 10.76 1.66
N LEU A 372 11.82 11.78 1.58
CA LEU A 372 11.44 13.09 1.03
C LEU A 372 10.86 12.99 -0.41
N PRO A 373 11.46 12.24 -1.36
CA PRO A 373 10.88 12.09 -2.70
C PRO A 373 9.48 11.47 -2.67
N LEU A 374 9.25 10.48 -1.79
CA LEU A 374 7.94 9.85 -1.62
C LEU A 374 6.90 10.82 -1.04
N LEU A 375 7.28 11.62 -0.04
CA LEU A 375 6.42 12.66 0.55
C LEU A 375 6.03 13.72 -0.49
N LEU A 376 6.99 14.19 -1.28
CA LEU A 376 6.76 15.17 -2.35
C LEU A 376 5.87 14.58 -3.45
N ALA A 377 6.16 13.37 -3.93
CA ALA A 377 5.38 12.71 -4.97
C ALA A 377 3.92 12.48 -4.54
N THR A 378 3.71 11.99 -3.31
CA THR A 378 2.35 11.79 -2.77
C THR A 378 1.62 13.10 -2.52
N SER A 379 2.32 14.15 -2.10
CA SER A 379 1.73 15.48 -1.90
C SER A 379 1.32 16.15 -3.22
N LEU A 380 2.19 16.11 -4.22
CA LEU A 380 1.89 16.62 -5.56
C LEU A 380 0.80 15.79 -6.24
N GLY A 381 0.84 14.46 -6.08
CA GLY A 381 -0.20 13.55 -6.55
C GLY A 381 -1.56 13.85 -5.94
N ALA A 382 -1.62 14.16 -4.64
CA ALA A 382 -2.83 14.60 -3.95
C ALA A 382 -3.42 15.88 -4.56
N VAL A 383 -2.58 16.89 -4.82
CA VAL A 383 -3.00 18.17 -5.42
C VAL A 383 -3.45 17.97 -6.86
N TRP A 384 -2.71 17.17 -7.63
CA TRP A 384 -3.07 16.83 -9.00
C TRP A 384 -4.42 16.10 -9.05
N ALA A 385 -4.65 15.12 -8.17
CA ALA A 385 -5.92 14.41 -8.07
C ALA A 385 -7.07 15.34 -7.64
N ALA A 386 -6.81 16.28 -6.72
CA ALA A 386 -7.80 17.27 -6.31
C ALA A 386 -8.19 18.21 -7.46
N ARG A 387 -7.22 18.66 -8.27
CA ARG A 387 -7.46 19.51 -9.46
C ARG A 387 -8.20 18.80 -10.58
N ARG A 388 -8.22 17.47 -10.58
CA ARG A 388 -8.95 16.63 -11.55
C ARG A 388 -10.30 16.16 -11.02
N ASP A 389 -10.76 16.70 -9.90
CA ASP A 389 -11.99 16.31 -9.22
C ASP A 389 -12.05 14.79 -8.95
N LEU A 390 -10.92 14.21 -8.51
CA LEU A 390 -10.81 12.82 -8.08
C LEU A 390 -10.76 12.75 -6.54
N PRO A 391 -11.87 13.02 -5.83
CA PRO A 391 -11.89 13.06 -4.35
C PRO A 391 -11.54 11.72 -3.73
N LEU A 392 -11.74 10.63 -4.49
CA LEU A 392 -11.39 9.28 -4.09
C LEU A 392 -9.88 9.14 -3.86
N PHE A 393 -9.04 9.77 -4.69
CA PHE A 393 -7.58 9.69 -4.57
C PHE A 393 -6.98 10.83 -3.76
N SER A 394 -7.50 12.05 -3.90
CA SER A 394 -6.92 13.22 -3.26
C SER A 394 -6.91 13.08 -1.74
N LYS A 395 -8.04 12.68 -1.12
CA LYS A 395 -8.13 12.57 0.34
C LYS A 395 -7.20 11.50 0.93
N PRO A 396 -7.15 10.25 0.43
CA PRO A 396 -6.19 9.25 0.92
C PRO A 396 -4.74 9.65 0.68
N LEU A 397 -4.39 10.26 -0.47
CA LEU A 397 -3.01 10.72 -0.72
C LEU A 397 -2.59 11.82 0.26
N GLN A 398 -3.48 12.78 0.54
CA GLN A 398 -3.24 13.82 1.55
C GLN A 398 -3.03 13.22 2.94
N GLY A 399 -3.95 12.33 3.35
CA GLY A 399 -3.88 11.65 4.63
C GLY A 399 -2.63 10.78 4.76
N PHE A 400 -2.25 10.07 3.70
CA PHE A 400 -1.08 9.21 3.67
C PHE A 400 0.21 10.03 3.79
N SER A 401 0.35 11.08 2.99
CA SER A 401 1.53 11.94 3.02
C SER A 401 1.69 12.62 4.38
N ALA A 402 0.59 13.09 4.96
CA ALA A 402 0.57 13.65 6.30
C ALA A 402 0.94 12.65 7.40
N LEU A 403 0.32 11.47 7.39
CA LEU A 403 0.59 10.40 8.35
C LEU A 403 2.05 9.98 8.28
N LEU A 404 2.58 9.83 7.06
CA LEU A 404 3.97 9.46 6.83
C LEU A 404 4.93 10.54 7.36
N SER A 405 4.66 11.83 7.15
CA SER A 405 5.43 12.93 7.76
C SER A 405 5.47 12.83 9.29
N VAL A 406 4.33 12.56 9.93
CA VAL A 406 4.25 12.43 11.40
C VAL A 406 4.99 11.18 11.90
N LEU A 407 4.86 10.04 11.22
CA LEU A 407 5.58 8.83 11.58
C LEU A 407 7.09 9.00 11.44
N LEU A 408 7.56 9.65 10.38
CA LEU A 408 8.99 9.93 10.17
C LEU A 408 9.53 10.91 11.20
N LEU A 409 8.73 11.89 11.63
CA LEU A 409 9.10 12.76 12.76
C LEU A 409 9.22 11.95 14.05
N GLY A 410 8.27 11.04 14.32
CA GLY A 410 8.35 10.11 15.46
C GLY A 410 9.59 9.22 15.42
N LEU A 411 9.96 8.71 14.24
CA LEU A 411 11.20 7.95 14.05
C LEU A 411 12.45 8.80 14.29
N ALA A 412 12.43 10.10 13.96
CA ALA A 412 13.57 10.98 14.23
C ALA A 412 13.90 11.09 15.73
N TYR A 413 12.92 10.94 16.62
CA TYR A 413 13.13 10.92 18.07
C TYR A 413 13.92 9.70 18.56
N THR A 414 14.08 8.66 17.74
CA THR A 414 14.90 7.48 18.10
C THR A 414 16.39 7.78 18.12
N HIS A 415 16.83 8.91 17.55
CA HIS A 415 18.25 9.27 17.49
C HIS A 415 18.49 10.77 17.61
N SER A 416 19.26 11.20 18.61
CA SER A 416 19.50 12.62 18.91
C SER A 416 20.11 13.41 17.73
N LYS A 417 21.09 12.82 17.03
CA LYS A 417 21.71 13.43 15.83
C LYS A 417 20.76 13.58 14.63
N ALA A 418 19.72 12.73 14.54
CA ALA A 418 18.77 12.78 13.44
C ALA A 418 17.70 13.85 13.65
N LEU A 419 17.39 14.15 14.92
CA LEU A 419 16.28 15.00 15.31
C LEU A 419 16.34 16.38 14.65
N LEU A 420 17.51 17.03 14.61
CA LEU A 420 17.66 18.34 13.97
C LEU A 420 17.38 18.30 12.45
N PRO A 421 18.20 17.62 11.62
CA PRO A 421 18.07 17.72 10.16
C PRO A 421 16.73 17.17 9.68
N VAL A 422 16.24 16.09 10.29
CA VAL A 422 14.97 15.48 9.88
C VAL A 422 13.79 16.34 10.28
N ALA A 423 13.74 16.84 11.52
CA ALA A 423 12.61 17.67 11.93
C ALA A 423 12.60 19.04 11.24
N ALA A 424 13.77 19.62 10.94
CA ALA A 424 13.87 20.86 10.16
C ALA A 424 13.33 20.66 8.73
N LEU A 425 13.73 19.57 8.06
CA LEU A 425 13.20 19.23 6.74
C LEU A 425 11.70 18.94 6.79
N LEU A 426 11.23 18.14 7.74
CA LEU A 426 9.81 17.83 7.90
C LEU A 426 8.97 19.06 8.26
N THR A 427 9.54 20.05 8.95
CA THR A 427 8.90 21.36 9.16
C THR A 427 8.60 22.02 7.82
N LEU A 428 9.58 22.08 6.92
CA LEU A 428 9.39 22.66 5.58
C LEU A 428 8.34 21.87 4.78
N VAL A 429 8.40 20.54 4.82
CA VAL A 429 7.42 19.67 4.15
C VAL A 429 6.02 19.89 4.71
N LEU A 430 5.85 19.97 6.04
CA LEU A 430 4.56 20.18 6.67
C LEU A 430 4.01 21.59 6.44
N VAL A 431 4.85 22.63 6.41
CA VAL A 431 4.45 23.99 5.97
C VAL A 431 3.95 23.95 4.54
N TRP A 432 4.68 23.28 3.65
CA TRP A 432 4.30 23.09 2.26
C TRP A 432 2.98 22.33 2.11
N GLN A 433 2.81 21.22 2.84
CA GLN A 433 1.57 20.43 2.86
C GLN A 433 0.40 21.23 3.46
N THR A 434 0.63 22.07 4.47
CA THR A 434 -0.38 22.97 5.03
C THR A 434 -0.88 23.94 3.98
N TRP A 435 0.04 24.51 3.20
CA TRP A 435 -0.28 25.42 2.09
C TRP A 435 -1.04 24.70 0.96
N LEU A 436 -0.57 23.52 0.54
CA LEU A 436 -1.18 22.74 -0.53
C LEU A 436 -2.56 22.19 -0.17
N PHE A 437 -2.72 21.62 1.02
CA PHE A 437 -3.95 20.91 1.43
C PHE A 437 -4.92 21.80 2.18
N ARG A 438 -4.53 23.03 2.53
CA ARG A 438 -5.36 23.99 3.28
C ARG A 438 -5.91 23.41 4.59
N SER A 439 -5.10 22.60 5.28
CA SER A 439 -5.49 21.92 6.52
C SER A 439 -4.81 22.52 7.74
N ARG A 440 -5.59 23.01 8.71
CA ARG A 440 -5.08 23.62 9.95
C ARG A 440 -4.20 22.67 10.77
N TRP A 441 -4.59 21.40 10.85
CA TRP A 441 -3.89 20.42 11.70
C TRP A 441 -2.43 20.19 11.26
N LEU A 442 -2.16 20.26 9.97
CA LEU A 442 -0.78 20.15 9.45
C LEU A 442 0.10 21.32 9.84
N GLY A 443 -0.50 22.52 9.96
CA GLY A 443 0.22 23.69 10.43
C GLY A 443 0.72 23.51 11.85
N SER A 444 -0.14 22.95 12.72
CA SER A 444 0.25 22.63 14.10
C SER A 444 1.30 21.51 14.18
N MET A 445 1.23 20.51 13.30
CA MET A 445 2.30 19.50 13.20
C MET A 445 3.62 20.13 12.70
N ALA A 446 3.57 21.14 11.84
CA ALA A 446 4.77 21.87 11.41
C ALA A 446 5.40 22.66 12.58
N ILE A 447 4.58 23.29 13.43
CA ILE A 447 5.06 23.94 14.66
C ILE A 447 5.74 22.91 15.56
N PHE A 448 5.11 21.75 15.75
CA PHE A 448 5.70 20.67 16.55
C PHE A 448 7.04 20.19 15.97
N ALA A 449 7.12 19.98 14.66
CA ALA A 449 8.38 19.62 13.99
C ALA A 449 9.47 20.71 14.16
N LEU A 450 9.10 21.99 14.14
CA LEU A 450 10.05 23.09 14.37
C LEU A 450 10.61 23.04 15.81
N LEU A 451 9.75 22.75 16.79
CA LEU A 451 10.19 22.55 18.17
C LEU A 451 11.11 21.34 18.30
N SER A 452 10.77 20.22 17.64
CA SER A 452 11.64 19.04 17.59
C SER A 452 13.01 19.40 16.99
N ALA A 453 13.05 20.22 15.94
CA ALA A 453 14.30 20.67 15.34
C ALA A 453 15.12 21.53 16.33
N ALA A 454 14.49 22.46 17.05
CA ALA A 454 15.16 23.26 18.07
C ALA A 454 15.75 22.40 19.19
N LEU A 455 15.01 21.37 19.65
CA LEU A 455 15.52 20.39 20.60
C LEU A 455 16.70 19.60 20.03
N GLY A 456 16.61 19.15 18.78
CA GLY A 456 17.69 18.45 18.09
C GLY A 456 18.96 19.28 17.95
N PHE A 457 18.84 20.60 17.73
CA PHE A 457 19.99 21.49 17.66
C PHE A 457 20.76 21.51 18.98
N SER A 458 20.05 21.53 20.11
CA SER A 458 20.70 21.47 21.42
C SER A 458 21.48 20.17 21.64
N ALA A 459 20.96 19.04 21.16
CA ALA A 459 21.62 17.75 21.25
C ALA A 459 22.85 17.66 20.33
N LEU A 460 22.77 18.24 19.13
CA LEU A 460 23.90 18.29 18.20
C LEU A 460 25.04 19.18 18.75
N ASN A 461 24.70 20.30 19.39
CA ASN A 461 25.68 21.22 19.97
C ASN A 461 26.55 20.54 21.04
N GLN A 462 25.94 19.66 21.86
CA GLN A 462 26.66 18.87 22.87
C GLN A 462 27.65 17.88 22.25
N LEU A 463 27.31 17.30 21.09
CA LEU A 463 28.12 16.27 20.44
C LEU A 463 29.32 16.83 19.70
N ASN A 464 29.20 17.99 19.06
CA ASN A 464 30.28 18.59 18.28
C ASN A 464 31.35 19.28 19.15
N GLY A 465 31.19 19.26 20.48
CA GLY A 465 32.11 19.94 21.39
C GLY A 465 32.13 21.46 21.14
N TRP A 466 31.03 22.02 20.60
CA TRP A 466 30.82 23.46 20.48
C TRP A 466 30.49 24.02 21.88
N VAL A 467 31.42 23.78 22.80
CA VAL A 467 31.34 24.13 24.21
C VAL A 467 31.59 25.63 24.30
N GLY A 468 30.56 26.40 24.68
CA GLY A 468 30.78 27.68 25.34
C GLY A 468 29.76 28.79 25.08
N TRP A 469 29.00 28.76 23.98
CA TRP A 469 28.26 29.96 23.57
C TRP A 469 26.74 29.80 23.47
N ILE A 470 26.23 28.57 23.27
CA ILE A 470 24.82 28.35 22.95
C ILE A 470 24.25 27.24 23.83
N ASP A 471 23.74 27.62 25.01
CA ASP A 471 23.04 26.67 25.89
C ASP A 471 21.71 26.24 25.25
N SER A 472 21.21 25.04 25.60
CA SER A 472 19.92 24.51 25.09
C SER A 472 18.76 25.49 25.27
N SER A 473 18.81 26.28 26.33
CA SER A 473 17.86 27.32 26.66
C SER A 473 17.91 28.52 25.70
N THR A 474 19.09 28.90 25.19
CA THR A 474 19.24 29.96 24.18
C THR A 474 18.62 29.56 22.83
N VAL A 475 18.75 28.28 22.46
CA VAL A 475 18.19 27.71 21.23
C VAL A 475 16.67 27.68 21.31
N LEU A 476 16.15 27.22 22.44
CA LEU A 476 14.73 27.21 22.74
C LEU A 476 14.17 28.65 22.77
N LEU A 477 14.91 29.60 23.35
CA LEU A 477 14.53 31.01 23.31
C LEU A 477 14.48 31.56 21.88
N LEU A 478 15.47 31.23 21.04
CA LEU A 478 15.48 31.62 19.63
C LEU A 478 14.28 31.01 18.89
N ALA A 479 13.93 29.75 19.18
CA ALA A 479 12.74 29.11 18.62
C ALA A 479 11.44 29.80 19.08
N ALA A 480 11.32 30.18 20.36
CA ALA A 480 10.18 30.96 20.85
C ALA A 480 10.09 32.33 20.17
N ALA A 481 11.22 33.01 19.99
CA ALA A 481 11.32 34.30 19.31
C ALA A 481 10.94 34.20 17.83
N LEU A 482 11.43 33.18 17.13
CA LEU A 482 11.08 32.88 15.74
C LEU A 482 9.57 32.62 15.61
N LEU A 483 9.01 31.77 16.47
CA LEU A 483 7.57 31.49 16.52
C LEU A 483 6.76 32.76 16.76
N LEU A 484 7.19 33.64 17.67
CA LEU A 484 6.53 34.92 17.89
C LEU A 484 6.59 35.80 16.64
N LEU A 485 7.75 35.91 16.00
CA LEU A 485 7.95 36.74 14.81
C LEU A 485 7.01 36.33 13.67
N ILE A 486 6.85 35.03 13.45
CA ILE A 486 5.96 34.49 12.40
C ILE A 486 4.51 34.30 12.85
N ALA A 487 4.19 34.40 14.15
CA ALA A 487 2.88 34.02 14.66
C ALA A 487 1.71 34.81 14.05
N VAL A 488 1.82 36.12 13.77
CA VAL A 488 0.70 36.92 13.26
C VAL A 488 0.33 36.50 11.85
N PRO A 489 1.25 36.46 10.86
CA PRO A 489 0.89 36.03 9.52
C PRO A 489 0.46 34.55 9.50
N VAL A 490 1.14 33.69 10.27
CA VAL A 490 0.84 32.25 10.31
C VAL A 490 -0.48 31.96 11.01
N ASP A 491 -0.74 32.50 12.21
CA ASP A 491 -1.98 32.26 12.95
C ASP A 491 -3.18 32.86 12.19
N ARG A 492 -3.03 34.03 11.54
CA ARG A 492 -4.07 34.57 10.65
C ARG A 492 -4.34 33.66 9.46
N TYR A 493 -3.28 33.13 8.84
CA TYR A 493 -3.42 32.19 7.74
C TYR A 493 -4.13 30.90 8.20
N LEU A 494 -3.68 30.29 9.30
CA LEU A 494 -4.29 29.10 9.88
C LEU A 494 -5.75 29.35 10.29
N ALA A 495 -6.06 30.50 10.89
CA ALA A 495 -7.42 30.89 11.25
C ALA A 495 -8.34 31.13 10.03
N ALA A 496 -7.77 31.38 8.84
CA ALA A 496 -8.54 31.52 7.60
C ALA A 496 -8.81 30.17 6.90
N LEU A 497 -8.03 29.12 7.19
CA LEU A 497 -8.25 27.78 6.61
C LEU A 497 -9.56 27.17 7.12
N PRO A 498 -10.24 26.27 6.40
CA PRO A 498 -11.41 25.60 6.94
C PRO A 498 -11.07 24.77 8.20
N PRO A 499 -11.98 24.70 9.20
CA PRO A 499 -11.81 23.77 10.31
C PRO A 499 -11.75 22.33 9.76
N PRO A 500 -11.01 21.42 10.41
CA PRO A 500 -10.88 20.04 9.92
C PRO A 500 -12.26 19.38 9.85
N GLY A 501 -12.73 19.11 8.64
CA GLY A 501 -13.96 18.38 8.42
C GLY A 501 -13.74 16.89 8.68
N GLY A 502 -14.54 16.27 9.54
CA GLY A 502 -14.52 14.82 9.73
C GLY A 502 -14.66 14.36 11.19
N ASN A 503 -14.03 13.22 11.46
CA ASN A 503 -14.17 12.42 12.68
C ASN A 503 -14.01 13.28 13.95
N ARG A 504 -14.91 13.13 14.95
CA ARG A 504 -14.93 13.95 16.18
C ARG A 504 -13.57 14.04 16.88
N LEU A 505 -12.77 12.97 16.81
CA LEU A 505 -11.41 12.93 17.36
C LEU A 505 -10.47 13.95 16.71
N VAL A 506 -10.54 14.14 15.39
CA VAL A 506 -9.70 15.13 14.70
C VAL A 506 -10.12 16.55 15.07
N VAL A 507 -11.42 16.80 15.20
CA VAL A 507 -11.94 18.10 15.65
C VAL A 507 -11.54 18.38 17.09
N MET A 508 -11.66 17.39 17.98
CA MET A 508 -11.22 17.48 19.37
C MET A 508 -9.72 17.77 19.44
N LEU A 509 -8.89 16.95 18.78
CA LEU A 509 -7.44 17.17 18.73
C LEU A 509 -7.10 18.56 18.17
N ALA A 510 -7.78 18.98 17.10
CA ALA A 510 -7.56 20.30 16.50
C ALA A 510 -7.96 21.47 17.39
N SER A 511 -8.91 21.30 18.30
CA SER A 511 -9.25 22.33 19.29
C SER A 511 -8.17 22.49 20.37
N TYR A 512 -7.36 21.45 20.61
CA TYR A 512 -6.22 21.48 21.53
C TYR A 512 -4.90 21.79 20.83
N LEU A 513 -4.88 21.88 19.49
CA LEU A 513 -3.65 22.17 18.79
C LEU A 513 -3.18 23.60 19.11
N PRO A 514 -1.88 23.76 19.39
CA PRO A 514 -1.38 25.05 19.81
C PRO A 514 -1.20 25.99 18.61
N ASP A 515 -1.65 27.23 18.75
CA ASP A 515 -1.33 28.32 17.82
C ASP A 515 0.16 28.71 17.96
N CYS A 516 0.76 29.34 16.95
CA CYS A 516 2.17 29.76 17.03
C CYS A 516 2.40 30.69 18.24
N ALA A 517 1.49 31.64 18.46
CA ALA A 517 1.59 32.54 19.61
C ALA A 517 1.48 31.81 20.96
N ARG A 518 0.52 30.89 21.10
CA ARG A 518 0.35 30.10 22.32
C ARG A 518 1.54 29.18 22.58
N THR A 519 2.09 28.59 21.52
CA THR A 519 3.30 27.74 21.59
C THR A 519 4.51 28.55 22.03
N SER A 520 4.71 29.72 21.42
CA SER A 520 5.78 30.66 21.79
C SER A 520 5.69 31.04 23.26
N VAL A 521 4.50 31.38 23.75
CA VAL A 521 4.24 31.67 25.17
C VAL A 521 4.50 30.48 26.06
N ALA A 522 3.96 29.29 25.73
CA ALA A 522 4.15 28.09 26.52
C ALA A 522 5.63 27.73 26.66
N LEU A 523 6.40 27.91 25.58
CA LEU A 523 7.83 27.67 25.56
C LEU A 523 8.59 28.72 26.38
N SER A 524 8.21 30.00 26.29
CA SER A 524 8.77 31.06 27.14
C SER A 524 8.50 30.80 28.63
N VAL A 525 7.29 30.38 29.00
CA VAL A 525 6.93 30.02 30.38
C VAL A 525 7.72 28.80 30.85
N TYR A 526 7.86 27.78 30.00
CA TYR A 526 8.67 26.60 30.31
C TYR A 526 10.13 26.97 30.61
N LEU A 527 10.71 27.93 29.88
CA LEU A 527 12.09 28.38 30.06
C LEU A 527 12.33 29.16 31.36
N ILE A 528 11.30 29.74 31.99
CA ILE A 528 11.43 30.50 33.24
C ILE A 528 12.05 29.64 34.35
N GLY A 529 11.57 28.41 34.53
CA GLY A 529 12.01 27.52 35.60
C GLY A 529 13.52 27.20 35.51
N PRO A 530 13.99 26.59 34.40
CA PRO A 530 15.40 26.30 34.20
C PRO A 530 16.30 27.54 34.28
N MET A 531 15.83 28.69 33.78
CA MET A 531 16.58 29.96 33.83
C MET A 531 16.77 30.47 35.26
N LEU A 532 15.73 30.38 36.11
CA LEU A 532 15.83 30.79 37.51
C LEU A 532 16.64 29.79 38.34
N LEU A 533 16.58 28.50 38.03
CA LEU A 533 17.31 27.44 38.73
C LEU A 533 18.81 27.37 38.36
N ALA A 534 19.21 27.86 37.19
CA ALA A 534 20.61 27.89 36.75
C ALA A 534 21.52 28.76 37.65
N GLY A 535 20.93 29.56 38.55
CA GLY A 535 21.65 30.33 39.54
C GLY A 535 22.33 31.58 38.97
N SER A 536 23.03 32.29 39.86
CA SER A 536 23.52 33.64 39.61
C SER A 536 24.75 33.70 38.70
N GLY A 537 25.57 32.64 38.65
CA GLY A 537 26.79 32.59 37.82
C GLY A 537 26.55 32.64 36.30
N GLN A 538 25.31 32.44 35.85
CA GLN A 538 24.92 32.41 34.44
C GLN A 538 23.62 33.19 34.19
N ILE A 539 23.50 34.42 34.73
CA ILE A 539 22.51 35.38 34.20
C ILE A 539 22.99 35.79 32.80
N THR A 540 22.74 34.91 31.84
CA THR A 540 23.19 35.02 30.47
C THR A 540 22.31 36.01 29.72
N LEU A 541 22.80 36.44 28.55
CA LEU A 541 22.04 37.21 27.58
C LEU A 541 20.67 36.57 27.25
N ALA A 542 20.52 35.24 27.42
CA ALA A 542 19.25 34.55 27.30
C ALA A 542 18.22 34.88 28.39
N GLY A 543 18.64 35.11 29.64
CA GLY A 543 17.72 35.50 30.70
C GLY A 543 17.01 36.82 30.39
N TRP A 544 17.80 37.81 29.94
CA TRP A 544 17.31 39.11 29.47
C TRP A 544 16.55 39.01 28.14
N GLY A 545 17.02 38.16 27.22
CA GLY A 545 16.29 37.88 25.97
C GLY A 545 14.91 37.28 26.22
N LEU A 546 14.78 36.38 27.20
CA LEU A 546 13.49 35.81 27.62
C LEU A 546 12.58 36.87 28.23
N ALA A 547 13.12 37.77 29.05
CA ALA A 547 12.35 38.90 29.59
C ALA A 547 11.81 39.81 28.48
N GLY A 548 12.67 40.18 27.52
CA GLY A 548 12.27 40.96 26.35
C GLY A 548 11.20 40.25 25.51
N LEU A 549 11.34 38.94 25.32
CA LEU A 549 10.37 38.13 24.58
C LEU A 549 9.01 38.07 25.31
N LEU A 550 9.00 37.87 26.63
CA LEU A 550 7.80 37.87 27.45
C LEU A 550 7.09 39.24 27.46
N VAL A 551 7.84 40.35 27.44
CA VAL A 551 7.28 41.70 27.27
C VAL A 551 6.61 41.85 25.91
N LEU A 552 7.28 41.43 24.83
CA LEU A 552 6.71 41.46 23.48
C LEU A 552 5.47 40.58 23.36
N GLN A 553 5.46 39.39 23.97
CA GLN A 553 4.29 38.50 24.00
C GLN A 553 3.12 39.12 24.77
N ALA A 554 3.36 39.66 25.97
CA ALA A 554 2.34 40.30 26.78
C ALA A 554 1.73 41.52 26.07
N ALA A 555 2.58 42.37 25.47
CA ALA A 555 2.14 43.52 24.69
C ALA A 555 1.29 43.13 23.48
N ARG A 556 1.67 42.04 22.79
CA ARG A 556 1.01 41.59 21.56
C ARG A 556 -0.29 40.83 21.79
N LEU A 557 -0.35 40.00 22.83
CA LEU A 557 -1.54 39.19 23.14
C LEU A 557 -2.56 39.92 24.02
N ALA A 558 -2.16 41.01 24.66
CA ALA A 558 -2.99 41.77 25.60
C ALA A 558 -3.61 40.86 26.70
N ASP A 559 -2.87 39.85 27.15
CA ASP A 559 -3.28 38.94 28.23
C ASP A 559 -2.66 39.39 29.56
N TRP A 560 -3.52 39.66 30.55
CA TRP A 560 -3.06 40.09 31.86
C TRP A 560 -2.28 39.01 32.60
N ARG A 561 -2.59 37.74 32.36
CA ARG A 561 -1.89 36.66 33.05
C ARG A 561 -0.44 36.63 32.61
N LEU A 562 -0.20 36.83 31.32
CA LEU A 562 1.14 36.87 30.75
C LEU A 562 1.94 38.05 31.26
N GLY A 563 1.39 39.27 31.28
CA GLY A 563 2.17 40.39 31.80
C GLY A 563 2.43 40.31 33.31
N ALA A 564 1.56 39.68 34.11
CA ALA A 564 1.86 39.37 35.51
C ALA A 564 3.05 38.38 35.63
N ILE A 565 3.06 37.31 34.83
CA ILE A 565 4.19 36.37 34.75
C ILE A 565 5.47 37.09 34.29
N THR A 566 5.38 37.96 33.29
CA THR A 566 6.50 38.77 32.79
C THR A 566 7.08 39.66 33.87
N LEU A 567 6.24 40.35 34.65
CA LEU A 567 6.68 41.22 35.75
C LEU A 567 7.36 40.42 36.86
N LEU A 568 6.78 39.28 37.26
CA LEU A 568 7.38 38.38 38.26
C LEU A 568 8.74 37.85 37.80
N TYR A 569 8.85 37.44 36.53
CA TYR A 569 10.12 36.95 35.97
C TYR A 569 11.18 38.05 35.88
N LEU A 570 10.81 39.24 35.37
CA LEU A 570 11.72 40.39 35.25
C LEU A 570 12.19 40.85 36.63
N HIS A 571 11.32 40.79 37.64
CA HIS A 571 11.68 41.03 39.04
C HIS A 571 12.69 40.01 39.55
N ALA A 572 12.43 38.71 39.40
CA ALA A 572 13.35 37.66 39.82
C ALA A 572 14.72 37.78 39.13
N LEU A 573 14.75 38.15 37.85
CA LEU A 573 15.96 38.40 37.09
C LEU A 573 16.74 39.63 37.59
N LEU A 574 16.04 40.74 37.87
CA LEU A 574 16.64 41.93 38.49
C LEU A 574 17.19 41.62 39.88
N TRP A 575 16.44 40.85 40.67
CA TRP A 575 16.83 40.41 42.01
C TRP A 575 18.13 39.61 41.98
N LEU A 576 18.19 38.60 41.10
CA LEU A 576 19.38 37.79 40.89
C LEU A 576 20.57 38.61 40.39
N SER A 577 20.35 39.55 39.46
CA SER A 577 21.44 40.37 38.91
C SER A 577 21.97 41.41 39.90
N LEU A 578 21.13 42.02 40.72
CA LEU A 578 21.54 42.89 41.82
C LEU A 578 22.28 42.13 42.92
N GLY A 579 21.86 40.91 43.24
CA GLY A 579 22.51 40.06 44.24
C GLY A 579 23.93 39.66 43.87
N LEU A 580 24.26 39.66 42.57
CA LEU A 580 25.62 39.46 42.07
C LEU A 580 26.46 40.71 42.08
N ALA A 581 25.85 41.85 41.72
CA ALA A 581 26.56 43.11 41.55
C ALA A 581 26.87 43.80 42.88
N MET A 582 26.09 43.53 43.93
CA MET A 582 26.15 44.25 45.20
C MET A 582 26.73 43.40 46.35
N PRO A 583 27.45 44.01 47.30
CA PRO A 583 27.78 43.39 48.58
C PRO A 583 26.53 42.91 49.31
N THR A 584 26.61 41.77 49.99
CA THR A 584 25.47 41.13 50.69
C THR A 584 24.77 42.05 51.70
N SER A 585 25.50 42.96 52.34
CA SER A 585 24.96 43.95 53.28
C SER A 585 24.05 44.99 52.59
N LEU A 586 24.46 45.50 51.42
CA LEU A 586 23.65 46.43 50.63
C LEU A 586 22.45 45.73 49.98
N PHE A 587 22.64 44.49 49.54
CA PHE A 587 21.57 43.69 48.95
C PHE A 587 20.43 43.46 49.94
N ASN A 588 20.75 43.07 51.19
CA ASN A 588 19.75 42.84 52.25
C ASN A 588 19.00 44.13 52.64
N LEU A 589 19.65 45.28 52.55
CA LEU A 589 19.03 46.58 52.84
C LEU A 589 18.05 47.01 51.73
N LEU A 590 18.34 46.67 50.48
CA LEU A 590 17.51 47.01 49.32
C LEU A 590 16.36 46.02 49.06
N THR A 591 16.39 44.83 49.68
CA THR A 591 15.33 43.81 49.53
C THR A 591 13.91 44.32 49.80
N PRO A 592 13.60 44.90 50.96
CA PRO A 592 12.23 45.29 51.27
C PRO A 592 11.72 46.41 50.35
N THR A 593 12.57 47.37 49.98
CA THR A 593 12.20 48.49 49.09
C THR A 593 11.91 48.04 47.67
N VAL A 594 12.74 47.14 47.12
CA VAL A 594 12.47 46.54 45.80
C VAL A 594 11.17 45.73 45.84
N LEU A 595 10.93 44.93 46.89
CA LEU A 595 9.72 44.11 47.00
C LEU A 595 8.44 44.98 47.06
N ILE A 596 8.47 46.09 47.81
CA ILE A 596 7.37 47.07 47.86
C ILE A 596 7.13 47.72 46.50
N LEU A 597 8.19 48.20 45.83
CA LEU A 597 8.06 48.82 44.50
C LEU A 597 7.42 47.86 43.49
N ASN A 598 7.76 46.57 43.55
CA ASN A 598 7.18 45.56 42.68
C ASN A 598 5.71 45.25 42.99
N ALA A 599 5.34 45.20 44.27
CA ALA A 599 3.93 45.07 44.65
C ALA A 599 3.09 46.24 44.10
N VAL A 600 3.65 47.46 44.13
CA VAL A 600 3.02 48.66 43.56
C VAL A 600 2.93 48.58 42.04
N LEU A 601 4.00 48.21 41.33
CA LEU A 601 4.00 48.07 39.87
C LEU A 601 3.02 46.99 39.39
N LEU A 602 2.96 45.85 40.09
CA LEU A 602 2.04 44.76 39.78
C LEU A 602 0.58 45.16 40.05
N ALA A 603 0.32 45.89 41.14
CA ALA A 603 -1.00 46.47 41.43
C ALA A 603 -1.41 47.51 40.38
N GLN A 604 -0.51 48.42 40.01
CA GLN A 604 -0.76 49.44 38.99
C GLN A 604 -1.06 48.81 37.63
N TRP A 605 -0.31 47.77 37.25
CA TRP A 605 -0.52 47.06 35.99
C TRP A 605 -1.83 46.27 35.98
N ALA A 606 -2.16 45.58 37.07
CA ALA A 606 -3.44 44.89 37.24
C ALA A 606 -4.63 45.86 37.17
N LEU A 607 -4.53 47.01 37.86
CA LEU A 607 -5.54 48.08 37.82
C LEU A 607 -5.70 48.65 36.40
N GLY A 608 -4.59 48.94 35.70
CA GLY A 608 -4.61 49.43 34.32
C GLY A 608 -5.22 48.43 33.34
N TYR A 609 -5.05 47.13 33.57
CA TYR A 609 -5.71 46.10 32.78
C TYR A 609 -7.21 46.02 33.02
N VAL A 610 -7.63 45.99 34.30
CA VAL A 610 -9.05 45.96 34.69
C VAL A 610 -9.79 47.16 34.07
N TRP A 611 -9.19 48.35 34.16
CA TRP A 611 -9.74 49.58 33.59
C TRP A 611 -9.93 49.53 32.07
N ARG A 612 -9.01 48.89 31.32
CA ARG A 612 -9.15 48.79 29.85
C ARG A 612 -10.22 47.80 29.39
N ARG A 613 -10.57 46.80 30.22
CA ARG A 613 -11.49 45.73 29.83
C ARG A 613 -12.92 45.95 30.31
N TYR A 614 -13.09 46.78 31.34
CA TYR A 614 -14.37 47.21 31.87
C TYR A 614 -14.41 48.75 31.86
N PRO A 615 -14.67 49.36 30.69
CA PRO A 615 -14.77 50.82 30.57
C PRO A 615 -15.96 51.40 31.35
#